data_AF-A0ABD0P4Y0-F1
#
_entry.id   AF-A0ABD0P4Y0-F1
#
_cell.length_a   1.000
_cell.length_b   1.000
_cell.length_c   1.000
_cell.angle_alpha   90.00
_cell.angle_beta   90.00
_cell.angle_gamma   90.00
#
_symmetry.space_group_name_H-M   'P 1'
#
loop_
_entity.id
_entity.type
_entity.pdbx_description
1 polymer ?
#
loop_
_entity_poly.entity_id
_entity_poly.type
_entity_poly.pdbx_seq_one_letter_code
_entity_poly.pdbx_strand_id
1 'polypeptide(L)' 'MFILGAYSLSIQDWDETKGDHVKHYKIRKLDNGGYYITTRAQFETLQQLVHHYS' A
#
# COMPACT_ATOMS: atom_id res chain seq x y z
N MET A 1 7.26 19.26 7.32
CA MET A 1 5.79 19.12 7.52
C MET A 1 5.45 17.64 7.44
N PHE A 2 5.43 16.95 8.59
CA PHE A 2 5.08 15.53 8.66
C PHE A 2 3.55 15.42 8.70
N ILE A 3 2.98 14.72 7.71
CA ILE A 3 1.54 14.48 7.67
C ILE A 3 1.27 13.29 8.60
N LEU A 4 0.74 13.56 9.79
CA LEU A 4 0.21 12.53 10.69
C LEU A 4 -0.87 11.76 9.91
N GLY A 5 -0.68 10.45 9.68
CA GLY A 5 -1.66 9.59 9.00
C GLY A 5 -1.27 9.07 7.60
N ALA A 6 -0.01 9.13 7.20
CA ALA A 6 0.46 8.42 6.00
C ALA A 6 0.82 6.95 6.32
N TYR A 7 0.22 6.02 5.58
CA TYR A 7 0.51 4.59 5.69
C TYR A 7 1.35 4.10 4.49
N SER A 8 2.09 3.02 4.66
CA SER A 8 2.80 2.33 3.58
C SER A 8 2.62 0.82 3.69
N LEU A 9 2.48 0.16 2.55
CA LEU A 9 2.51 -1.31 2.44
C LEU A 9 3.91 -1.73 1.99
N SER A 10 4.52 -2.68 2.71
CA SER A 10 5.82 -3.25 2.35
C SER A 10 5.63 -4.71 1.97
N ILE A 11 6.08 -5.09 0.78
CA ILE A 11 6.01 -6.47 0.29
C ILE A 11 7.43 -6.96 0.04
N GLN A 12 7.81 -8.06 0.68
CA GLN A 12 9.03 -8.78 0.36
C GLN A 12 8.80 -9.58 -0.91
N ASP A 13 9.73 -9.44 -1.85
CA ASP A 13 9.69 -10.08 -3.16
C ASP A 13 11.08 -10.65 -3.47
N TRP A 14 11.12 -11.69 -4.29
CA TRP A 14 12.33 -12.34 -4.73
C TRP A 14 12.30 -12.51 -6.24
N ASP A 15 13.36 -12.08 -6.92
CA ASP A 15 13.53 -12.35 -8.35
C ASP A 15 14.96 -12.79 -8.66
N GLU A 16 15.14 -13.61 -9.69
CA GLU A 16 16.45 -14.17 -10.08
C GLU A 16 17.50 -13.11 -10.42
N THR A 17 17.08 -11.90 -10.80
CA THR A 17 17.97 -10.83 -11.25
C THR A 17 18.42 -9.89 -10.14
N LYS A 18 17.59 -9.69 -9.10
CA LYS A 18 17.82 -8.75 -7.99
C LYS A 18 17.96 -9.43 -6.64
N GLY A 19 17.62 -10.71 -6.53
CA GLY A 19 17.54 -11.43 -5.26
C GLY A 19 16.40 -10.92 -4.38
N ASP A 20 16.56 -11.09 -3.07
CA ASP A 20 15.60 -10.61 -2.07
C ASP A 20 15.54 -9.08 -2.05
N HIS A 21 14.34 -8.54 -2.24
CA HIS A 21 14.11 -7.10 -2.18
C HIS A 21 12.75 -6.77 -1.57
N VAL A 22 12.60 -5.55 -1.06
CA VAL A 22 11.35 -5.07 -0.48
C VAL A 22 10.80 -3.93 -1.32
N LYS A 23 9.57 -4.08 -1.80
CA LYS A 23 8.82 -3.03 -2.49
C LYS A 23 7.97 -2.27 -1.48
N HIS A 24 8.15 -0.95 -1.42
CA HIS A 24 7.37 -0.07 -0.56
C HIS A 24 6.35 0.72 -1.38
N TYR A 25 5.08 0.58 -1.04
CA TYR A 25 3.97 1.25 -1.69
C TYR A 25 3.35 2.28 -0.75
N LYS A 26 3.18 3.51 -1.24
CA LYS A 26 2.51 4.57 -0.49
C LYS A 26 1.01 4.34 -0.52
N ILE A 27 0.38 4.21 0.64
CA ILE A 27 -1.08 4.19 0.75
C ILE A 27 -1.56 5.64 0.82
N ARG A 28 -2.46 5.99 -0.10
CA ARG A 28 -3.13 7.29 -0.16
C ARG A 28 -4.51 7.17 0.46
N LYS A 29 -4.95 8.24 1.12
CA LYS A 29 -6.32 8.37 1.63
C LYS A 29 -7.15 9.14 0.60
N LEU A 30 -8.39 8.70 0.38
CA LEU A 30 -9.39 9.42 -0.39
C LEU A 30 -10.08 10.45 0.50
N ASP A 31 -10.57 11.54 -0.10
CA ASP A 31 -11.30 12.58 0.64
C ASP A 31 -12.59 12.05 1.29
N ASN A 32 -13.18 11.00 0.70
CA ASN A 32 -14.36 10.32 1.22
C ASN A 32 -14.07 9.27 2.31
N GLY A 33 -12.81 9.13 2.75
CA GLY A 33 -12.44 8.25 3.87
C GLY A 33 -11.87 6.88 3.49
N GLY A 34 -11.77 6.53 2.20
CA GLY A 34 -11.16 5.27 1.74
C GLY A 34 -9.62 5.33 1.58
N TYR A 35 -9.04 4.22 1.13
CA TYR A 35 -7.60 4.01 0.93
C TYR A 35 -7.30 3.38 -0.42
N TYR A 36 -6.16 3.74 -1.01
CA TYR A 36 -5.67 3.11 -2.25
C TYR A 36 -4.15 3.16 -2.38
N ILE A 37 -3.59 2.20 -3.11
CA ILE A 37 -2.21 2.25 -3.63
C ILE A 37 -2.22 2.69 -5.10
N THR A 38 -3.19 2.20 -5.88
CA THR A 38 -3.46 2.56 -7.27
C THR A 38 -4.91 3.00 -7.42
N THR A 39 -5.20 3.94 -8.32
CA THR A 39 -6.57 4.45 -8.53
C THR A 39 -7.56 3.38 -8.99
N ARG A 40 -7.04 2.25 -9.52
CA ARG A 40 -7.81 1.09 -9.99
C ARG A 40 -8.36 0.21 -8.86
N ALA A 41 -7.82 0.31 -7.66
CA ALA A 41 -8.20 -0.53 -6.51
C ALA A 41 -8.31 0.35 -5.25
N GLN A 42 -9.55 0.67 -4.88
CA GLN A 42 -9.91 1.51 -3.74
C GLN A 42 -10.62 0.66 -2.69
N PHE A 43 -10.36 0.93 -1.42
CA PHE A 43 -10.85 0.16 -0.29
C PHE A 43 -11.42 1.10 0.77
N GLU A 44 -12.45 0.69 1.48
CA GLU A 44 -13.03 1.52 2.55
C GLU A 44 -12.16 1.49 3.81
N THR A 45 -11.48 0.38 4.05
CA THR A 45 -10.63 0.17 5.24
C THR A 45 -9.23 -0.31 4.86
N LEU A 46 -8.25 -0.05 5.74
CA LEU A 46 -6.89 -0.58 5.57
C LEU A 46 -6.88 -2.11 5.58
N GLN A 47 -7.77 -2.74 6.36
CA GLN A 47 -7.87 -4.19 6.45
C GLN A 47 -8.27 -4.82 5.12
N GLN A 48 -9.23 -4.23 4.41
CA GLN A 48 -9.62 -4.67 3.06
C GLN A 48 -8.47 -4.50 2.06
N LEU A 49 -7.74 -3.38 2.14
CA LEU A 49 -6.57 -3.13 1.31
C LEU A 49 -5.49 -4.19 1.54
N VAL A 50 -5.15 -4.46 2.81
CA VAL A 50 -4.16 -5.49 3.17
C VAL A 50 -4.60 -6.86 2.69
N HIS A 51 -5.86 -7.24 2.92
CA HIS A 51 -6.39 -8.53 2.49
C HIS A 51 -6.32 -8.74 0.98
N HIS A 52 -6.43 -7.68 0.18
CA HIS A 52 -6.28 -7.78 -1.27
C HIS A 52 -4.84 -8.05 -1.74
N TYR A 53 -3.84 -7.62 -0.97
CA TYR A 53 -2.41 -7.76 -1.29
C TYR A 53 -1.68 -8.79 -0.39
N SER A 54 -2.41 -9.58 0.39
CA SER A 54 -1.86 -10.65 1.23
C SER A 54 -1.64 -11.94 0.45
#